data_AF-A0A821EUK9-F1
#
_entry.id   AF-A0A821EUK9-F1
#
_cell.length_a   1.000
_cell.length_b   1.000
_cell.length_c   1.000
_cell.angle_alpha   90.00
_cell.angle_beta   90.00
_cell.angle_gamma   90.00
#
_symmetry.space_group_name_H-M   'P 1'
#
loop_
_entity.id
_entity.type
_entity.pdbx_description
1 polymer ?
#
loop_
_entity_poly.entity_id
_entity_poly.type
_entity_poly.pdbx_seq_one_letter_code
_entity_poly.pdbx_strand_id
1 'polypeptide(L)'
;MKLQQSPQHQGMYNPLSKEILSLMNKQLILPWTRRHRCRTSPSQCSFCEEYILWFSISQDITYLNIFHHQQQQQQQQQQQQQQTLIQSTRSSSKPKFTIEMSSGGDHHSSSSSSTSLNIEEDAAINVNTTAQTTTASIPATTTTPELKVENNPDGEIWIISQGVFYFKLNTLHIHLQFFYSVLKELDRVIDIDALYYLLCCLKLLILNDECLETAAKDNRGFLSYCLEKLLVPDIWKIFALGHGHLNECCVPLLLHALNYELRKTALWNILERDFSSMHWKVRSSAGTRVIALYSLLKSKLIKNNYNVLSVLAFAFLNLIISIEDVEPTVSQKAMCSLETLGDA
;
A
#
# COMPACT_ATOMS: atom_id res chain seq x y z
N MET A 1 -35.86 27.29 3.94
CA MET A 1 -35.12 27.26 2.67
C MET A 1 -34.62 25.83 2.45
N LYS A 2 -34.61 25.31 1.22
CA LYS A 2 -33.81 24.12 0.90
C LYS A 2 -32.36 24.59 0.81
N LEU A 3 -31.48 24.10 1.69
CA LEU A 3 -30.04 24.28 1.49
C LEU A 3 -29.67 23.63 0.16
N GLN A 4 -28.84 24.30 -0.63
CA GLN A 4 -28.42 23.78 -1.94
C GLN A 4 -27.71 22.44 -1.75
N GLN A 5 -27.98 21.51 -2.67
CA GLN A 5 -27.15 20.33 -2.82
C GLN A 5 -25.79 20.80 -3.37
N SER A 6 -24.85 21.11 -2.47
CA SER A 6 -23.45 21.22 -2.83
C SER A 6 -23.06 19.93 -3.56
N PRO A 7 -22.40 19.99 -4.72
CA PRO A 7 -21.95 18.80 -5.42
C PRO A 7 -21.15 17.88 -4.50
N GLN A 8 -21.21 16.58 -4.75
CA GLN A 8 -20.41 15.59 -4.02
C GLN A 8 -18.95 15.70 -4.49
N HIS A 9 -18.23 16.70 -3.95
CA HIS A 9 -16.97 17.18 -4.48
C HIS A 9 -15.89 16.10 -4.42
N GLN A 10 -15.37 15.75 -5.60
CA GLN A 10 -14.89 14.40 -5.89
C GLN A 10 -13.37 14.21 -5.69
N GLY A 11 -12.65 15.14 -5.04
CA GLY A 11 -11.21 14.98 -4.78
C GLY A 11 -10.37 14.90 -6.06
N MET A 12 -9.48 13.91 -6.17
CA MET A 12 -8.77 13.66 -7.43
C MET A 12 -9.71 13.28 -8.59
N TYR A 13 -10.92 12.79 -8.31
CA TYR A 13 -11.95 12.55 -9.31
C TYR A 13 -12.62 13.86 -9.81
N ASN A 14 -12.18 15.04 -9.35
CA ASN A 14 -12.52 16.34 -9.92
C ASN A 14 -12.24 16.37 -11.45
N PRO A 15 -13.15 16.87 -12.31
CA PRO A 15 -12.92 17.04 -13.75
C PRO A 15 -11.57 17.67 -14.11
N LEU A 16 -11.17 18.76 -13.43
CA LEU A 16 -9.88 19.42 -13.70
C LEU A 16 -8.68 18.50 -13.38
N SER A 17 -8.72 17.80 -12.26
CA SER A 17 -7.70 16.83 -11.86
C SER A 17 -7.64 15.63 -12.83
N LYS A 18 -8.80 15.19 -13.35
CA LYS A 18 -8.90 14.15 -14.39
C LYS A 18 -8.28 14.61 -15.72
N GLU A 19 -8.51 15.85 -16.14
CA GLU A 19 -7.92 16.44 -17.35
C GLU A 19 -6.39 16.58 -17.23
N ILE A 20 -5.90 17.13 -16.11
CA ILE A 20 -4.48 17.28 -15.81
C ILE A 20 -3.77 15.92 -15.82
N LEU A 21 -4.31 14.92 -15.10
CA LEU A 21 -3.73 13.58 -15.08
C LEU A 21 -3.85 12.86 -16.43
N SER A 22 -4.89 13.14 -17.23
CA SER A 22 -4.97 12.67 -18.63
C SER A 22 -3.87 13.26 -19.51
N LEU A 23 -3.54 14.54 -19.34
CA LEU A 23 -2.45 15.19 -20.05
C LEU A 23 -1.09 14.59 -19.62
N MET A 24 -0.84 14.47 -18.32
CA MET A 24 0.40 13.89 -17.78
C MET A 24 0.58 12.43 -18.22
N ASN A 25 -0.48 11.62 -18.19
CA ASN A 25 -0.48 10.24 -18.68
C ASN A 25 -0.12 10.15 -20.17
N LYS A 26 -0.68 11.03 -21.01
CA LYS A 26 -0.31 11.11 -22.43
C LYS A 26 1.15 11.49 -22.62
N GLN A 27 1.70 12.40 -21.80
CA GLN A 27 3.10 12.82 -21.90
C GLN A 27 4.08 11.67 -21.58
N LEU A 28 3.83 10.85 -20.54
CA LEU A 28 4.64 9.66 -20.22
C LEU A 28 4.77 8.70 -21.40
N ILE A 29 3.68 8.52 -22.16
CA ILE A 29 3.58 7.54 -23.26
C ILE A 29 4.30 8.03 -24.54
N LEU A 30 4.57 9.33 -24.68
CA LEU A 30 5.13 9.90 -25.91
C LEU A 30 6.64 9.57 -26.08
N PRO A 31 7.15 9.48 -27.33
CA PRO A 31 8.54 9.11 -27.58
C PRO A 31 9.61 10.08 -27.04
N TRP A 32 9.24 11.27 -26.56
CA TRP A 32 10.19 12.26 -26.04
C TRP A 32 10.75 11.87 -24.65
N THR A 33 10.07 11.01 -23.89
CA THR A 33 10.61 10.45 -22.63
C THR A 33 11.80 9.50 -22.84
N ARG A 34 12.11 9.15 -24.10
CA ARG A 34 13.13 8.17 -24.47
C ARG A 34 14.54 8.76 -24.45
N ARG A 35 15.49 7.90 -24.07
CA ARG A 35 16.95 8.10 -23.94
C ARG A 35 17.54 9.15 -24.89
N HIS A 36 17.67 10.39 -24.41
CA HIS A 36 18.52 11.39 -25.02
C HIS A 36 20.00 10.98 -24.90
N ARG A 37 20.75 10.98 -26.01
CA ARG A 37 22.21 10.79 -25.98
C ARG A 37 22.88 12.16 -25.98
N CYS A 38 23.16 12.68 -24.79
CA CYS A 38 23.81 13.98 -24.65
C CYS A 38 25.21 13.98 -25.29
N ARG A 39 25.61 15.15 -25.82
CA ARG A 39 26.95 15.41 -26.36
C ARG A 39 27.76 16.40 -25.51
N THR A 40 27.11 17.06 -24.56
CA THR A 40 27.68 17.98 -23.55
C THR A 40 27.53 17.37 -22.16
N SER A 41 27.82 18.11 -21.07
CA SER A 41 27.36 17.69 -19.74
C SER A 41 25.83 17.80 -19.65
N PRO A 42 25.14 17.00 -18.82
CA PRO A 42 23.69 17.13 -18.61
C PRO A 42 23.28 18.53 -18.17
N SER A 43 24.09 19.15 -17.30
CA SER A 43 24.00 20.54 -16.81
C SER A 43 24.32 21.65 -17.83
N GLN A 44 24.44 21.29 -19.10
CA GLN A 44 24.63 22.19 -20.25
C GLN A 44 23.79 21.71 -21.45
N CYS A 45 22.69 20.99 -21.19
CA CYS A 45 21.80 20.49 -22.21
C CYS A 45 20.36 20.80 -21.81
N SER A 46 19.76 21.79 -22.47
CA SER A 46 18.39 22.23 -22.18
C SER A 46 17.37 21.09 -22.28
N PHE A 47 17.61 20.07 -23.11
CA PHE A 47 16.76 18.87 -23.13
C PHE A 47 16.84 18.06 -21.83
N CYS A 48 18.03 17.90 -21.24
CA CYS A 48 18.19 17.21 -19.95
C CYS A 48 17.56 18.03 -18.80
N GLU A 49 17.70 19.36 -18.84
CA GLU A 49 17.07 20.28 -17.90
C GLU A 49 15.54 20.23 -17.99
N GLU A 50 14.97 20.40 -19.20
CA GLU A 50 13.53 20.28 -19.48
C GLU A 50 12.96 18.90 -19.10
N TYR A 51 13.71 17.82 -19.33
CA TYR A 51 13.34 16.46 -18.94
C TYR A 51 13.19 16.33 -17.42
N ILE A 52 14.20 16.72 -16.63
CA ILE A 52 14.15 16.66 -15.16
C ILE A 52 13.05 17.59 -14.62
N LEU A 53 12.94 18.80 -15.16
CA LEU A 53 11.91 19.78 -14.80
C LEU A 53 10.49 19.21 -15.01
N TRP A 54 10.25 18.43 -16.06
CA TRP A 54 8.95 17.79 -16.29
C TRP A 54 8.58 16.80 -15.18
N PHE A 55 9.52 15.99 -14.68
CA PHE A 55 9.26 15.08 -13.56
C PHE A 55 9.03 15.84 -12.25
N SER A 56 9.81 16.91 -11.98
CA SER A 56 9.60 17.77 -10.81
C SER A 56 8.22 18.43 -10.82
N ILE A 57 7.85 19.07 -11.93
CA ILE A 57 6.53 19.70 -12.10
C ILE A 57 5.40 18.66 -12.00
N SER A 58 5.60 17.44 -12.51
CA SER A 58 4.64 16.35 -12.37
C SER A 58 4.44 15.91 -10.92
N GLN A 59 5.51 15.91 -10.12
CA GLN A 59 5.45 15.63 -8.68
C GLN A 59 4.70 16.74 -7.93
N ASP A 60 4.96 18.01 -8.24
CA ASP A 60 4.30 19.14 -7.59
C ASP A 60 2.80 19.22 -7.94
N ILE A 61 2.46 18.99 -9.21
CA ILE A 61 1.05 18.91 -9.66
C ILE A 61 0.33 17.75 -8.98
N THR A 62 0.98 16.58 -8.84
CA THR A 62 0.40 15.42 -8.14
C THR A 62 0.18 15.72 -6.66
N TYR A 63 1.16 16.37 -6.01
CA TYR A 63 1.05 16.81 -4.61
C TYR A 63 -0.12 17.77 -4.39
N LEU A 64 -0.25 18.81 -5.24
CA LEU A 64 -1.31 19.82 -5.11
C LEU A 64 -2.71 19.21 -5.27
N ASN A 65 -2.91 18.28 -6.22
CA ASN A 65 -4.18 17.58 -6.41
C ASN A 65 -4.60 16.79 -5.16
N ILE A 66 -3.65 16.08 -4.53
CA ILE A 66 -3.87 15.30 -3.31
C ILE A 66 -4.11 16.22 -2.10
N PHE A 67 -3.28 17.26 -1.92
CA PHE A 67 -3.39 18.20 -0.80
C PHE A 67 -4.74 18.95 -0.80
N HIS A 68 -5.20 19.41 -1.97
CA HIS A 68 -6.53 20.01 -2.10
C HIS A 68 -7.64 19.01 -1.78
N HIS A 69 -7.51 17.73 -2.15
CA HIS A 69 -8.48 16.71 -1.76
C HIS A 69 -8.52 16.52 -0.23
N GLN A 70 -7.37 16.36 0.42
CA GLN A 70 -7.27 16.11 1.86
C GLN A 70 -7.84 17.27 2.68
N GLN A 71 -7.57 18.54 2.32
CA GLN A 71 -8.21 19.69 2.98
C GLN A 71 -9.74 19.67 2.83
N GLN A 72 -10.26 19.33 1.65
CA GLN A 72 -11.71 19.26 1.41
C GLN A 72 -12.37 18.14 2.23
N GLN A 73 -11.73 16.97 2.39
CA GLN A 73 -12.23 15.91 3.26
C GLN A 73 -12.33 16.39 4.72
N GLN A 74 -11.29 17.05 5.25
CA GLN A 74 -11.26 17.54 6.63
C GLN A 74 -12.35 18.58 6.90
N GLN A 75 -12.57 19.52 5.97
CA GLN A 75 -13.66 20.51 6.08
C GLN A 75 -15.04 19.86 6.09
N GLN A 76 -15.27 18.83 5.27
CA GLN A 76 -16.54 18.08 5.28
C GLN A 76 -16.75 17.33 6.60
N GLN A 77 -15.73 16.68 7.15
CA GLN A 77 -15.82 15.99 8.44
C GLN A 77 -16.16 16.96 9.59
N GLN A 78 -15.55 18.15 9.63
CA GLN A 78 -15.87 19.19 10.61
C GLN A 78 -17.32 19.69 10.48
N GLN A 79 -17.80 19.93 9.26
CA GLN A 79 -19.19 20.33 9.01
C GLN A 79 -20.20 19.24 9.42
N GLN A 80 -19.89 17.96 9.15
CA GLN A 80 -20.72 16.84 9.60
C GLN A 80 -20.75 16.75 11.14
N GLN A 81 -19.59 16.83 11.81
CA GLN A 81 -19.52 16.83 13.27
C GLN A 81 -20.33 17.96 13.91
N GLN A 82 -20.26 19.18 13.36
CA GLN A 82 -21.12 20.29 13.80
C GLN A 82 -22.60 20.00 13.58
N GLN A 83 -23.00 19.42 12.45
CA GLN A 83 -24.40 19.05 12.21
C GLN A 83 -24.89 17.97 13.20
N THR A 84 -24.08 16.95 13.51
CA THR A 84 -24.43 15.94 14.52
C THR A 84 -24.57 16.56 15.92
N LEU A 85 -23.69 17.50 16.29
CA LEU A 85 -23.75 18.23 17.57
C LEU A 85 -24.98 19.15 17.66
N ILE A 86 -25.36 19.79 16.57
CA ILE A 86 -26.59 20.60 16.47
C ILE A 86 -27.83 19.71 16.53
N GLN A 87 -27.80 18.50 15.97
CA GLN A 87 -28.93 17.55 16.05
C GLN A 87 -29.10 16.98 17.46
N SER A 88 -28.02 16.61 18.15
CA SER A 88 -28.10 16.10 19.52
C SER A 88 -28.59 17.15 20.51
N THR A 89 -28.06 18.37 20.47
CA THR A 89 -28.54 19.50 21.30
C THR A 89 -29.99 19.89 21.01
N ARG A 90 -30.47 19.72 19.78
CA ARG A 90 -31.89 19.93 19.41
C ARG A 90 -32.82 18.79 19.85
N SER A 91 -32.27 17.60 20.15
CA SER A 91 -33.05 16.48 20.70
C SER A 91 -33.27 16.56 22.22
N SER A 92 -32.34 17.17 22.98
CA SER A 92 -32.48 17.34 24.42
C SER A 92 -33.37 18.53 24.83
N SER A 93 -33.65 19.45 23.90
CA SER A 93 -34.34 20.73 24.16
C SER A 93 -35.85 20.70 23.84
N LYS A 94 -36.59 19.75 24.43
CA LYS A 94 -38.05 19.86 24.54
C LYS A 94 -38.43 20.63 25.82
N PRO A 95 -39.03 21.84 25.73
CA PRO A 95 -39.50 22.54 26.92
C PRO A 95 -40.67 21.78 27.57
N LYS A 96 -40.56 21.52 28.87
CA LYS A 96 -41.52 20.72 29.62
C LYS A 96 -42.66 21.62 30.14
N PHE A 97 -43.67 21.84 29.30
CA PHE A 97 -44.90 22.53 29.71
C PHE A 97 -45.74 21.61 30.60
N THR A 98 -45.73 21.87 31.91
CA THR A 98 -46.64 21.23 32.87
C THR A 98 -47.97 21.97 32.84
N ILE A 99 -49.07 21.26 32.60
CA ILE A 99 -50.43 21.72 32.91
C ILE A 99 -50.97 20.74 33.94
N GLU A 100 -51.35 21.25 35.11
CA GLU A 100 -51.96 20.45 36.17
C GLU A 100 -53.46 20.30 35.90
N MET A 101 -53.94 19.05 35.86
CA MET A 101 -55.30 18.70 36.28
C MET A 101 -55.27 17.38 37.04
N SER A 102 -56.06 17.30 38.09
CA SER A 102 -56.08 16.20 39.05
C SER A 102 -57.40 15.42 38.99
N SER A 103 -57.36 14.11 39.26
CA SER A 103 -58.31 13.38 40.14
C SER A 103 -58.03 11.87 40.11
N GLY A 104 -57.93 11.25 41.29
CA GLY A 104 -58.03 9.80 41.52
C GLY A 104 -56.93 8.88 40.95
N GLY A 105 -56.37 7.91 41.68
CA GLY A 105 -56.55 7.58 43.11
C GLY A 105 -56.15 6.13 43.39
N ASP A 106 -55.35 5.92 44.45
CA ASP A 106 -55.30 4.78 45.38
C ASP A 106 -55.59 3.34 44.89
N HIS A 107 -54.80 2.30 45.20
CA HIS A 107 -53.72 2.00 46.18
C HIS A 107 -52.88 0.84 45.55
N HIS A 108 -51.84 0.15 46.08
CA HIS A 108 -50.98 0.02 47.29
C HIS A 108 -49.76 -0.85 46.83
N SER A 109 -48.65 -1.17 47.53
CA SER A 109 -47.89 -0.67 48.69
C SER A 109 -46.59 -1.52 48.84
N SER A 110 -45.60 -1.04 49.62
CA SER A 110 -44.45 -1.80 50.22
C SER A 110 -43.45 -2.54 49.28
N SER A 111 -42.14 -2.60 49.56
CA SER A 111 -41.29 -1.85 50.53
C SER A 111 -39.78 -2.03 50.25
N SER A 112 -38.96 -1.18 50.90
CA SER A 112 -37.60 -1.46 51.41
C SER A 112 -36.47 -1.95 50.48
N SER A 113 -35.69 -0.97 50.00
CA SER A 113 -34.23 -0.81 50.20
C SER A 113 -33.34 -2.01 50.61
N SER A 114 -32.21 -2.15 49.90
CA SER A 114 -30.89 -2.54 50.46
C SER A 114 -29.75 -1.92 49.63
N THR A 115 -28.56 -1.76 50.22
CA THR A 115 -27.36 -1.16 49.61
C THR A 115 -26.20 -2.17 49.55
N SER A 116 -25.14 -1.84 48.79
CA SER A 116 -23.73 -2.27 48.99
C SER A 116 -23.16 -3.41 48.12
N LEU A 117 -22.33 -3.00 47.16
CA LEU A 117 -20.87 -3.28 47.04
C LEU A 117 -20.29 -4.72 47.14
N ASN A 118 -19.23 -4.92 46.31
CA ASN A 118 -18.11 -5.89 46.44
C ASN A 118 -18.42 -7.37 46.15
N ILE A 119 -17.49 -8.22 45.68
CA ILE A 119 -16.14 -8.04 45.08
C ILE A 119 -15.84 -9.22 44.09
N GLU A 120 -14.64 -9.25 43.52
CA GLU A 120 -14.01 -10.31 42.70
C GLU A 120 -14.25 -11.77 43.17
N GLU A 121 -14.25 -12.75 42.27
CA GLU A 121 -13.10 -13.65 42.02
C GLU A 121 -13.33 -14.50 40.73
N ASP A 122 -12.45 -15.46 40.45
CA ASP A 122 -12.10 -15.97 39.12
C ASP A 122 -12.60 -17.40 38.81
N ALA A 123 -12.33 -17.83 37.58
CA ALA A 123 -12.20 -19.23 37.11
C ALA A 123 -13.39 -20.22 37.18
N ALA A 124 -13.76 -20.76 36.01
CA ALA A 124 -13.59 -22.20 35.74
C ALA A 124 -13.61 -22.50 34.22
N ILE A 125 -12.62 -23.26 33.74
CA ILE A 125 -12.60 -23.85 32.39
C ILE A 125 -13.29 -25.22 32.44
N ASN A 126 -14.08 -25.57 31.43
CA ASN A 126 -14.52 -26.95 31.23
C ASN A 126 -14.23 -27.40 29.79
N VAL A 127 -13.25 -28.30 29.64
CA VAL A 127 -12.92 -28.99 28.40
C VAL A 127 -13.29 -30.45 28.58
N ASN A 128 -14.19 -30.96 27.74
CA ASN A 128 -14.50 -32.39 27.69
C ASN A 128 -14.19 -32.95 26.29
N THR A 129 -13.07 -33.66 26.21
CA THR A 129 -12.66 -34.45 25.04
C THR A 129 -12.76 -35.92 25.41
N THR A 130 -13.52 -36.71 24.65
CA THR A 130 -13.49 -38.18 24.72
C THR A 130 -13.34 -38.73 23.31
N ALA A 131 -12.28 -39.49 23.06
CA ALA A 131 -12.01 -40.09 21.76
C ALA A 131 -12.56 -41.52 21.68
N GLN A 132 -12.97 -41.94 20.47
CA GLN A 132 -13.04 -43.35 20.10
C GLN A 132 -12.47 -43.55 18.70
N THR A 133 -11.73 -44.63 18.53
CA THR A 133 -10.92 -44.93 17.34
C THR A 133 -11.60 -45.97 16.46
N THR A 134 -11.80 -45.66 15.18
CA THR A 134 -12.02 -46.67 14.13
C THR A 134 -11.19 -46.32 12.89
N THR A 135 -10.62 -47.35 12.26
CA THR A 135 -9.65 -47.22 11.16
C THR A 135 -10.25 -47.60 9.81
N ALA A 136 -10.27 -46.69 8.83
CA ALA A 136 -10.52 -47.03 7.42
C ALA A 136 -9.96 -45.99 6.44
N SER A 137 -9.05 -46.45 5.56
CA SER A 137 -8.79 -46.02 4.16
C SER A 137 -9.02 -44.58 3.67
N ILE A 138 -7.99 -44.04 3.00
CA ILE A 138 -7.97 -42.82 2.18
C ILE A 138 -8.88 -42.96 0.94
N PRO A 139 -9.66 -41.91 0.61
CA PRO A 139 -9.58 -41.32 -0.74
C PRO A 139 -9.12 -39.86 -0.72
N ALA A 140 -8.46 -39.40 -1.78
CA ALA A 140 -8.01 -38.00 -1.88
C ALA A 140 -9.07 -37.11 -2.54
N THR A 141 -9.37 -35.96 -1.92
CA THR A 141 -10.13 -34.85 -2.53
C THR A 141 -9.46 -33.51 -2.25
N THR A 142 -8.85 -32.93 -3.28
CA THR A 142 -8.28 -31.58 -3.23
C THR A 142 -9.39 -30.54 -3.44
N THR A 143 -9.72 -29.77 -2.41
CA THR A 143 -10.65 -28.63 -2.50
C THR A 143 -9.89 -27.30 -2.41
N THR A 144 -9.15 -26.98 -3.47
CA THR A 144 -8.66 -25.62 -3.71
C THR A 144 -9.87 -24.72 -4.01
N PRO A 145 -10.01 -23.53 -3.38
CA PRO A 145 -11.06 -22.59 -3.75
C PRO A 145 -10.82 -22.06 -5.17
N GLU A 146 -11.74 -22.37 -6.08
CA GLU A 146 -11.60 -22.10 -7.51
C GLU A 146 -11.84 -20.62 -7.83
N LEU A 147 -10.81 -19.95 -8.35
CA LEU A 147 -10.90 -18.55 -8.80
C LEU A 147 -11.61 -18.49 -10.16
N LYS A 148 -12.69 -17.72 -10.25
CA LYS A 148 -13.47 -17.56 -11.48
C LYS A 148 -12.62 -16.92 -12.57
N VAL A 149 -12.43 -17.63 -13.68
CA VAL A 149 -11.80 -17.10 -14.89
C VAL A 149 -12.85 -16.36 -15.71
N GLU A 150 -12.85 -15.03 -15.63
CA GLU A 150 -13.63 -14.19 -16.56
C GLU A 150 -12.94 -14.13 -17.93
N ASN A 151 -13.34 -15.03 -18.83
CA ASN A 151 -12.86 -15.05 -20.20
C ASN A 151 -13.44 -13.86 -21.00
N ASN A 152 -12.64 -12.80 -21.19
CA ASN A 152 -12.99 -11.66 -22.02
C ASN A 152 -11.93 -11.48 -23.13
N PRO A 153 -12.15 -12.06 -24.34
CA PRO A 153 -11.11 -12.22 -25.37
C PRO A 153 -10.64 -10.90 -26.01
N ASP A 154 -11.34 -9.79 -25.77
CA ASP A 154 -10.94 -8.46 -26.22
C ASP A 154 -9.94 -7.75 -25.27
N GLY A 155 -9.66 -8.33 -24.10
CA GLY A 155 -8.71 -7.75 -23.13
C GLY A 155 -7.26 -8.03 -23.50
N GLU A 156 -6.34 -7.16 -23.08
CA GLU A 156 -4.93 -7.55 -23.04
C GLU A 156 -4.73 -8.68 -22.03
N ILE A 157 -3.80 -9.60 -22.33
CA ILE A 157 -3.53 -10.79 -21.52
C ILE A 157 -2.46 -10.49 -20.47
N TRP A 158 -2.86 -10.41 -19.19
CA TRP A 158 -2.00 -10.03 -18.07
C TRP A 158 -1.79 -11.24 -17.15
N ILE A 159 -0.56 -11.76 -17.09
CA ILE A 159 -0.22 -13.03 -16.42
C ILE A 159 0.48 -12.76 -15.07
N ILE A 160 -0.04 -13.34 -13.99
CA ILE A 160 0.49 -13.24 -12.62
C ILE A 160 0.58 -14.61 -11.93
N SER A 161 1.23 -14.68 -10.77
CA SER A 161 1.36 -15.91 -9.96
C SER A 161 0.02 -16.54 -9.57
N GLN A 162 -1.07 -15.77 -9.55
CA GLN A 162 -2.42 -16.21 -9.20
C GLN A 162 -3.27 -16.63 -10.42
N GLY A 163 -2.81 -16.41 -11.66
CA GLY A 163 -3.55 -16.79 -12.88
C GLY A 163 -3.37 -15.82 -14.05
N VAL A 164 -4.21 -15.98 -15.07
CA VAL A 164 -4.28 -15.12 -16.26
C VAL A 164 -5.52 -14.25 -16.16
N PHE A 165 -5.36 -12.95 -16.36
CA PHE A 165 -6.42 -11.94 -16.30
C PHE A 165 -6.53 -11.21 -17.65
N TYR A 166 -7.74 -10.89 -18.06
CA TYR A 166 -8.03 -10.09 -19.24
C TYR A 166 -8.46 -8.69 -18.79
N PHE A 167 -7.72 -7.66 -19.19
CA PHE A 167 -8.03 -6.28 -18.80
C PHE A 167 -7.95 -5.30 -19.98
N LYS A 168 -8.83 -4.29 -19.97
CA LYS A 168 -8.80 -3.16 -20.91
C LYS A 168 -8.36 -1.92 -20.14
N LEU A 169 -7.09 -1.50 -20.25
CA LEU A 169 -6.53 -0.37 -19.49
C LEU A 169 -7.41 0.90 -19.57
N ASN A 170 -8.00 1.15 -20.74
CA ASN A 170 -8.87 2.30 -21.02
C ASN A 170 -10.16 2.34 -20.19
N THR A 171 -10.61 1.24 -19.56
CA THR A 171 -11.81 1.21 -18.71
C THR A 171 -11.53 1.48 -17.24
N LEU A 172 -10.27 1.53 -16.82
CA LEU A 172 -9.89 1.90 -15.45
C LEU A 172 -10.00 3.41 -15.24
N HIS A 173 -10.16 3.83 -13.98
CA HIS A 173 -10.13 5.26 -13.64
C HIS A 173 -8.77 5.89 -13.98
N ILE A 174 -8.74 7.17 -14.35
CA ILE A 174 -7.54 7.84 -14.89
C ILE A 174 -6.34 7.83 -13.94
N HIS A 175 -6.57 7.76 -12.62
CA HIS A 175 -5.52 7.63 -11.61
C HIS A 175 -4.79 6.28 -11.72
N LEU A 176 -5.52 5.19 -11.97
CA LEU A 176 -4.96 3.85 -12.16
C LEU A 176 -4.23 3.74 -13.52
N GLN A 177 -4.73 4.42 -14.56
CA GLN A 177 -4.03 4.51 -15.85
C GLN A 177 -2.71 5.29 -15.71
N PHE A 178 -2.73 6.45 -15.04
CA PHE A 178 -1.54 7.25 -14.78
C PHE A 178 -0.53 6.51 -13.88
N PHE A 179 -1.00 5.86 -12.82
CA PHE A 179 -0.22 4.96 -11.97
C PHE A 179 0.50 3.87 -12.77
N TYR A 180 -0.21 3.17 -13.67
CA TYR A 180 0.40 2.17 -14.54
C TYR A 180 1.49 2.74 -15.46
N SER A 181 1.26 3.92 -16.06
CA SER A 181 2.26 4.59 -16.89
C SER A 181 3.48 5.04 -16.07
N VAL A 182 3.28 5.55 -14.85
CA VAL A 182 4.35 5.88 -13.90
C VAL A 182 5.19 4.63 -13.58
N LEU A 183 4.55 3.49 -13.30
CA LEU A 183 5.25 2.22 -13.11
C LEU A 183 6.04 1.78 -14.36
N LYS A 184 5.49 1.96 -15.56
CA LYS A 184 6.17 1.59 -16.81
C LYS A 184 7.39 2.43 -17.14
N GLU A 185 7.51 3.65 -16.58
CA GLU A 185 8.70 4.49 -16.75
C GLU A 185 9.81 4.23 -15.70
N LEU A 186 9.54 3.54 -14.59
CA LEU A 186 10.57 3.23 -13.56
C LEU A 186 11.80 2.52 -14.12
N ASP A 187 11.61 1.55 -15.04
CA ASP A 187 12.69 0.81 -15.71
C ASP A 187 13.25 1.53 -16.96
N ARG A 188 12.77 2.75 -17.25
CA ARG A 188 13.11 3.51 -18.47
C ARG A 188 13.87 4.79 -18.18
N VAL A 189 13.57 5.46 -17.07
CA VAL A 189 14.31 6.65 -16.60
C VAL A 189 15.70 6.22 -16.15
N ILE A 190 16.73 6.76 -16.81
CA ILE A 190 18.15 6.48 -16.51
C ILE A 190 18.75 7.55 -15.59
N ASP A 191 18.19 8.77 -15.65
CA ASP A 191 18.64 9.91 -14.87
C ASP A 191 18.17 9.81 -13.41
N ILE A 192 19.08 10.04 -12.46
CA ILE A 192 18.84 9.78 -11.02
C ILE A 192 17.86 10.79 -10.44
N ASP A 193 17.93 12.06 -10.84
CA ASP A 193 17.07 13.12 -10.32
C ASP A 193 15.65 12.97 -10.89
N ALA A 194 15.53 12.71 -12.20
CA ALA A 194 14.25 12.37 -12.81
C ALA A 194 13.60 11.11 -12.18
N LEU A 195 14.40 10.08 -11.87
CA LEU A 195 13.94 8.86 -11.20
C LEU A 195 13.49 9.14 -9.76
N TYR A 196 14.20 10.00 -9.03
CA TYR A 196 13.79 10.44 -7.70
C TYR A 196 12.43 11.17 -7.74
N TYR A 197 12.25 12.11 -8.66
CA TYR A 197 10.95 12.79 -8.83
C TYR A 197 9.84 11.82 -9.24
N LEU A 198 10.10 10.84 -10.11
CA LEU A 198 9.14 9.80 -10.49
C LEU A 198 8.75 8.89 -9.30
N LEU A 199 9.73 8.51 -8.46
CA LEU A 199 9.48 7.80 -7.20
C LEU A 199 8.67 8.65 -6.22
N CYS A 200 8.88 9.97 -6.18
CA CYS A 200 8.09 10.88 -5.37
C CYS A 200 6.64 11.01 -5.90
N CYS A 201 6.41 11.12 -7.21
CA CYS A 201 5.07 11.00 -7.81
C CYS A 201 4.37 9.72 -7.35
N LEU A 202 5.07 8.60 -7.46
CA LEU A 202 4.54 7.27 -7.11
C LEU A 202 4.28 7.12 -5.61
N LYS A 203 5.13 7.68 -4.75
CA LYS A 203 4.98 7.76 -3.29
C LYS A 203 3.73 8.54 -2.90
N LEU A 204 3.41 9.62 -3.61
CA LEU A 204 2.18 10.38 -3.42
C LEU A 204 0.95 9.55 -3.84
N LEU A 205 0.97 8.93 -5.04
CA LEU A 205 -0.13 8.09 -5.54
C LEU A 205 -0.41 6.83 -4.70
N ILE A 206 0.61 6.25 -4.08
CA ILE A 206 0.48 5.02 -3.28
C ILE A 206 0.13 5.30 -1.81
N LEU A 207 0.74 6.33 -1.17
CA LEU A 207 0.60 6.52 0.28
C LEU A 207 -0.46 7.54 0.69
N ASN A 208 -0.84 8.47 -0.20
CA ASN A 208 -1.68 9.62 0.15
C ASN A 208 -3.01 9.71 -0.63
N ASP A 209 -3.21 8.85 -1.63
CA ASP A 209 -4.45 8.68 -2.39
C ASP A 209 -5.02 7.26 -2.12
N GLU A 210 -6.33 7.09 -2.25
CA GLU A 210 -7.01 5.79 -2.05
C GLU A 210 -6.76 4.80 -3.22
N CYS A 211 -5.91 5.18 -4.17
CA CYS A 211 -5.58 4.49 -5.41
C CYS A 211 -5.43 2.96 -5.27
N LEU A 212 -4.57 2.49 -4.35
CA LEU A 212 -4.37 1.05 -4.16
C LEU A 212 -5.54 0.37 -3.43
N GLU A 213 -6.25 1.08 -2.55
CA GLU A 213 -7.41 0.52 -1.86
C GLU A 213 -8.61 0.38 -2.82
N THR A 214 -8.85 1.35 -3.69
CA THR A 214 -9.81 1.24 -4.81
C THR A 214 -9.42 0.09 -5.74
N ALA A 215 -8.14 -0.02 -6.11
CA ALA A 215 -7.67 -1.14 -6.95
C ALA A 215 -7.83 -2.51 -6.26
N ALA A 216 -7.62 -2.59 -4.94
CA ALA A 216 -7.77 -3.81 -4.14
C ALA A 216 -9.23 -4.22 -3.90
N LYS A 217 -10.18 -3.28 -4.03
CA LYS A 217 -11.62 -3.56 -4.03
C LYS A 217 -12.08 -4.01 -5.41
N ASP A 218 -11.83 -3.19 -6.43
CA ASP A 218 -12.53 -3.28 -7.72
C ASP A 218 -11.73 -4.00 -8.81
N ASN A 219 -10.39 -3.96 -8.76
CA ASN A 219 -9.51 -4.32 -9.89
C ASN A 219 -8.33 -5.21 -9.45
N ARG A 220 -8.58 -6.23 -8.61
CA ARG A 220 -7.53 -7.02 -7.93
C ARG A 220 -6.46 -7.60 -8.88
N GLY A 221 -6.85 -8.18 -10.02
CA GLY A 221 -5.88 -8.76 -10.97
C GLY A 221 -4.93 -7.72 -11.56
N PHE A 222 -5.42 -6.53 -11.88
CA PHE A 222 -4.59 -5.39 -12.31
C PHE A 222 -3.64 -4.95 -11.20
N LEU A 223 -4.11 -4.82 -9.95
CA LEU A 223 -3.26 -4.46 -8.82
C LEU A 223 -2.13 -5.49 -8.64
N SER A 224 -2.47 -6.79 -8.55
CA SER A 224 -1.48 -7.85 -8.37
C SER A 224 -0.45 -7.89 -9.52
N TYR A 225 -0.83 -7.60 -10.77
CA TYR A 225 0.15 -7.46 -11.86
C TYR A 225 1.07 -6.26 -11.66
N CYS A 226 0.51 -5.09 -11.32
CA CYS A 226 1.28 -3.86 -11.11
C CYS A 226 2.30 -3.99 -9.96
N LEU A 227 1.96 -4.73 -8.91
CA LEU A 227 2.88 -5.05 -7.82
C LEU A 227 3.91 -6.12 -8.24
N GLU A 228 3.45 -7.27 -8.73
CA GLU A 228 4.29 -8.45 -8.96
C GLU A 228 5.23 -8.32 -10.16
N LYS A 229 4.81 -7.62 -11.22
CA LYS A 229 5.54 -7.56 -12.50
C LYS A 229 6.26 -6.24 -12.74
N LEU A 230 5.92 -5.16 -12.03
CA LEU A 230 6.52 -3.83 -12.18
C LEU A 230 7.11 -3.35 -10.86
N LEU A 231 6.28 -2.93 -9.91
CA LEU A 231 6.72 -2.15 -8.75
C LEU A 231 7.77 -2.86 -7.88
N VAL A 232 7.54 -4.11 -7.49
CA VAL A 232 8.46 -4.84 -6.61
C VAL A 232 9.75 -5.25 -7.34
N PRO A 233 9.71 -5.80 -8.57
CA PRO A 233 10.90 -5.98 -9.39
C PRO A 233 11.72 -4.70 -9.60
N ASP A 234 11.08 -3.57 -9.89
CA ASP A 234 11.76 -2.33 -10.26
C ASP A 234 12.34 -1.62 -9.02
N ILE A 235 11.63 -1.60 -7.89
CA ILE A 235 12.22 -1.19 -6.60
C ILE A 235 13.45 -2.05 -6.26
N TRP A 236 13.40 -3.37 -6.49
CA TRP A 236 14.55 -4.23 -6.23
C TRP A 236 15.74 -3.94 -7.16
N LYS A 237 15.52 -3.44 -8.39
CA LYS A 237 16.60 -2.89 -9.24
C LYS A 237 17.13 -1.59 -8.67
N ILE A 238 16.27 -0.68 -8.21
CA ILE A 238 16.65 0.65 -7.71
C ILE A 238 17.54 0.57 -6.47
N PHE A 239 17.26 -0.35 -5.53
CA PHE A 239 18.17 -0.63 -4.39
C PHE A 239 19.59 -1.01 -4.82
N ALA A 240 19.79 -1.54 -6.03
CA ALA A 240 21.11 -1.89 -6.56
C ALA A 240 21.96 -0.68 -6.98
N LEU A 241 21.34 0.50 -7.15
CA LEU A 241 22.02 1.74 -7.55
C LEU A 241 22.78 2.38 -6.37
N GLY A 242 22.43 2.04 -5.12
CA GLY A 242 23.12 2.51 -3.91
C GLY A 242 22.81 3.95 -3.48
N HIS A 243 21.92 4.67 -4.16
CA HIS A 243 21.55 6.04 -3.81
C HIS A 243 20.54 6.09 -2.65
N GLY A 244 20.99 6.54 -1.47
CA GLY A 244 20.18 6.58 -0.25
C GLY A 244 18.84 7.32 -0.38
N HIS A 245 18.79 8.45 -1.09
CA HIS A 245 17.56 9.22 -1.29
C HIS A 245 16.51 8.48 -2.14
N LEU A 246 16.92 7.62 -3.10
CA LEU A 246 16.00 6.74 -3.81
C LEU A 246 15.46 5.68 -2.85
N ASN A 247 16.33 5.09 -2.03
CA ASN A 247 15.98 4.07 -1.05
C ASN A 247 14.96 4.59 0.00
N GLU A 248 15.07 5.86 0.42
CA GLU A 248 14.09 6.54 1.31
C GLU A 248 12.68 6.71 0.69
N CYS A 249 12.57 6.64 -0.64
CA CYS A 249 11.29 6.57 -1.33
C CYS A 249 10.86 5.12 -1.56
N CYS A 250 11.79 4.24 -1.93
CA CYS A 250 11.54 2.82 -2.20
C CYS A 250 11.09 2.01 -0.98
N VAL A 251 11.65 2.23 0.21
CA VAL A 251 11.30 1.42 1.41
C VAL A 251 9.81 1.58 1.81
N PRO A 252 9.27 2.79 1.99
CA PRO A 252 7.83 2.97 2.25
C PRO A 252 6.94 2.39 1.14
N LEU A 253 7.34 2.55 -0.13
CA LEU A 253 6.62 2.03 -1.28
C LEU A 253 6.56 0.49 -1.29
N LEU A 254 7.68 -0.16 -1.03
CA LEU A 254 7.78 -1.63 -0.99
C LEU A 254 6.99 -2.23 0.17
N LEU A 255 7.12 -1.66 1.37
CA LEU A 255 6.36 -2.10 2.54
C LEU A 255 4.85 -1.94 2.32
N HIS A 256 4.44 -0.85 1.68
CA HIS A 256 3.03 -0.63 1.36
C HIS A 256 2.53 -1.58 0.25
N ALA A 257 3.32 -1.85 -0.79
CA ALA A 257 3.02 -2.85 -1.82
C ALA A 257 2.81 -4.25 -1.23
N LEU A 258 3.73 -4.69 -0.35
CA LEU A 258 3.68 -5.99 0.32
C LEU A 258 2.45 -6.19 1.23
N ASN A 259 1.69 -5.13 1.56
CA ASN A 259 0.42 -5.28 2.27
C ASN A 259 -0.71 -5.88 1.41
N TYR A 260 -0.66 -5.70 0.09
CA TYR A 260 -1.70 -6.13 -0.84
C TYR A 260 -1.37 -7.45 -1.55
N GLU A 261 -0.11 -7.91 -1.47
CA GLU A 261 0.27 -9.21 -2.01
C GLU A 261 -0.19 -10.37 -1.10
N LEU A 262 -0.83 -11.36 -1.72
CA LEU A 262 -1.38 -12.54 -1.06
C LEU A 262 -0.50 -13.76 -1.40
N ARG A 263 0.01 -14.45 -0.35
CA ARG A 263 0.96 -15.60 -0.41
C ARG A 263 2.40 -15.16 -0.79
N LYS A 264 3.33 -16.12 -1.00
CA LYS A 264 4.75 -15.93 -1.38
C LYS A 264 4.87 -14.80 -2.41
N THR A 265 5.37 -13.66 -1.95
CA THR A 265 5.35 -12.39 -2.67
C THR A 265 6.31 -12.36 -3.85
N ALA A 266 6.15 -11.37 -4.72
CA ALA A 266 7.11 -11.04 -5.76
C ALA A 266 8.52 -10.88 -5.18
N LEU A 267 8.63 -10.18 -4.03
CA LEU A 267 9.88 -10.02 -3.31
C LEU A 267 10.42 -11.35 -2.78
N TRP A 268 9.57 -12.22 -2.23
CA TRP A 268 10.00 -13.55 -1.77
C TRP A 268 10.67 -14.34 -2.90
N ASN A 269 10.01 -14.41 -4.06
CA ASN A 269 10.52 -15.15 -5.21
C ASN A 269 11.80 -14.52 -5.80
N ILE A 270 11.95 -13.20 -5.69
CA ILE A 270 13.18 -12.47 -6.07
C ILE A 270 14.33 -12.77 -5.08
N LEU A 271 14.07 -12.75 -3.78
CA LEU A 271 15.05 -13.08 -2.73
C LEU A 271 15.53 -14.53 -2.88
N GLU A 272 14.59 -15.48 -2.99
CA GLU A 272 14.86 -16.91 -3.15
C GLU A 272 15.72 -17.18 -4.40
N ARG A 273 15.46 -16.47 -5.52
CA ARG A 273 16.26 -16.51 -6.74
C ARG A 273 17.66 -15.90 -6.60
N ASP A 274 17.76 -14.70 -6.02
CA ASP A 274 19.00 -13.91 -6.05
C ASP A 274 20.02 -14.38 -5.00
N PHE A 275 19.58 -14.83 -3.82
CA PHE A 275 20.44 -15.48 -2.84
C PHE A 275 20.82 -16.92 -3.24
N SER A 276 19.96 -17.67 -3.93
CA SER A 276 20.32 -19.00 -4.47
C SER A 276 21.13 -18.95 -5.78
N SER A 277 21.55 -17.77 -6.22
CA SER A 277 22.22 -17.60 -7.52
C SER A 277 23.63 -18.21 -7.52
N MET A 278 23.97 -18.96 -8.56
CA MET A 278 25.33 -19.50 -8.78
C MET A 278 26.39 -18.39 -8.88
N HIS A 279 26.01 -17.20 -9.35
CA HIS A 279 26.91 -16.06 -9.48
C HIS A 279 27.01 -15.28 -8.16
N TRP A 280 28.16 -15.36 -7.49
CA TRP A 280 28.41 -14.67 -6.20
C TRP A 280 28.13 -13.17 -6.23
N LYS A 281 28.32 -12.50 -7.38
CA LYS A 281 28.00 -11.07 -7.56
C LYS A 281 26.51 -10.77 -7.38
N VAL A 282 25.63 -11.71 -7.74
CA VAL A 282 24.18 -11.58 -7.54
C VAL A 282 23.86 -11.73 -6.05
N ARG A 283 24.40 -12.75 -5.38
CA ARG A 283 24.26 -12.96 -3.92
C ARG A 283 24.78 -11.76 -3.11
N SER A 284 25.98 -11.27 -3.43
CA SER A 284 26.60 -10.07 -2.85
C SER A 284 25.78 -8.79 -3.08
N SER A 285 25.07 -8.70 -4.22
CA SER A 285 24.17 -7.59 -4.52
C SER A 285 22.86 -7.71 -3.74
N ALA A 286 22.28 -8.91 -3.65
CA ALA A 286 21.08 -9.20 -2.86
C ALA A 286 21.29 -8.83 -1.39
N GLY A 287 22.42 -9.24 -0.79
CA GLY A 287 22.83 -8.83 0.55
C GLY A 287 22.78 -7.31 0.73
N THR A 288 23.46 -6.54 -0.13
CA THR A 288 23.43 -5.06 -0.03
C THR A 288 22.05 -4.43 -0.22
N ARG A 289 21.16 -5.03 -1.01
CA ARG A 289 19.77 -4.55 -1.17
C ARG A 289 18.94 -4.81 0.08
N VAL A 290 19.12 -5.96 0.74
CA VAL A 290 18.51 -6.23 2.06
C VAL A 290 19.01 -5.22 3.09
N ILE A 291 20.32 -4.94 3.13
CA ILE A 291 20.89 -3.93 4.03
C ILE A 291 20.31 -2.54 3.78
N ALA A 292 20.20 -2.10 2.52
CA ALA A 292 19.60 -0.82 2.14
C ALA A 292 18.08 -0.72 2.43
N LEU A 293 17.38 -1.85 2.48
CA LEU A 293 16.00 -1.94 2.96
C LEU A 293 15.94 -1.82 4.49
N TYR A 294 16.82 -2.53 5.21
CA TYR A 294 16.83 -2.60 6.68
C TYR A 294 17.32 -1.31 7.35
N SER A 295 18.35 -0.64 6.83
CA SER A 295 18.88 0.61 7.42
C SER A 295 17.89 1.79 7.38
N LEU A 296 16.79 1.68 6.63
CA LEU A 296 15.72 2.67 6.55
C LEU A 296 14.38 2.14 7.11
N LEU A 297 14.37 0.92 7.66
CA LEU A 297 13.18 0.19 8.12
C LEU A 297 12.68 0.69 9.49
N LYS A 298 12.01 1.85 9.48
CA LYS A 298 11.47 2.46 10.71
C LYS A 298 10.34 1.58 11.29
N SER A 299 10.50 1.10 12.52
CA SER A 299 9.55 0.22 13.26
C SER A 299 8.07 0.63 13.14
N LYS A 300 7.77 1.94 13.09
CA LYS A 300 6.41 2.48 12.88
C LYS A 300 5.71 1.99 11.60
N LEU A 301 6.46 1.52 10.59
CA LEU A 301 5.97 1.06 9.29
C LEU A 301 5.56 -0.43 9.25
N ILE A 302 6.01 -1.24 10.22
CA ILE A 302 5.89 -2.72 10.17
C ILE A 302 4.69 -3.26 10.99
N LYS A 303 3.66 -2.44 11.22
CA LYS A 303 2.58 -2.76 12.16
C LYS A 303 1.70 -3.92 11.68
N ASN A 304 1.69 -4.99 12.47
CA ASN A 304 0.70 -6.08 12.49
C ASN A 304 0.46 -6.89 11.19
N ASN A 305 1.19 -6.66 10.09
CA ASN A 305 1.05 -7.48 8.89
C ASN A 305 2.06 -8.65 8.89
N TYR A 306 1.56 -9.86 9.16
CA TYR A 306 2.33 -11.10 9.13
C TYR A 306 2.96 -11.42 7.76
N ASN A 307 2.37 -10.98 6.63
CA ASN A 307 2.97 -11.18 5.30
C ASN A 307 4.26 -10.35 5.19
N VAL A 308 4.20 -9.05 5.53
CA VAL A 308 5.34 -8.14 5.50
C VAL A 308 6.44 -8.62 6.46
N LEU A 309 6.06 -8.98 7.69
CA LEU A 309 7.00 -9.54 8.69
C LEU A 309 7.65 -10.84 8.22
N SER A 310 6.91 -11.75 7.58
CA SER A 310 7.43 -13.02 7.08
C SER A 310 8.43 -12.83 5.92
N VAL A 311 8.12 -11.95 4.96
CA VAL A 311 9.01 -11.64 3.83
C VAL A 311 10.28 -10.93 4.29
N LEU A 312 10.17 -10.01 5.25
CA LEU A 312 11.32 -9.36 5.88
C LEU A 312 12.18 -10.36 6.66
N ALA A 313 11.59 -11.18 7.53
CA ALA A 313 12.32 -12.21 8.27
C ALA A 313 13.04 -13.20 7.34
N PHE A 314 12.45 -13.56 6.20
CA PHE A 314 13.11 -14.36 5.17
C PHE A 314 14.30 -13.62 4.53
N ALA A 315 14.16 -12.33 4.21
CA ALA A 315 15.26 -11.53 3.69
C ALA A 315 16.45 -11.45 4.67
N PHE A 316 16.17 -11.24 5.96
CA PHE A 316 17.19 -11.19 7.02
C PHE A 316 17.83 -12.56 7.27
N LEU A 317 17.06 -13.64 7.23
CA LEU A 317 17.60 -15.01 7.35
C LEU A 317 18.56 -15.35 6.19
N ASN A 318 18.23 -14.98 4.96
CA ASN A 318 19.12 -15.16 3.81
C ASN A 318 20.43 -14.34 3.95
N LEU A 319 20.34 -13.14 4.52
CA LEU A 319 21.51 -12.31 4.85
C LEU A 319 22.41 -12.98 5.93
N ILE A 320 21.83 -13.59 6.96
CA ILE A 320 22.59 -14.36 7.97
C ILE A 320 23.24 -15.60 7.32
N ILE A 321 22.50 -16.36 6.51
CA ILE A 321 23.04 -17.52 5.78
C ILE A 321 24.20 -17.10 4.85
N SER A 322 24.19 -15.86 4.34
CA SER A 322 25.27 -15.32 3.51
C SER A 322 26.59 -15.08 4.26
N ILE A 323 26.63 -15.19 5.60
CA ILE A 323 27.88 -15.25 6.37
C ILE A 323 28.66 -16.53 6.05
N GLU A 324 27.97 -17.65 5.80
CA GLU A 324 28.56 -18.96 5.52
C GLU A 324 28.70 -19.23 4.01
N ASP A 325 28.70 -18.16 3.18
CA ASP A 325 28.86 -18.27 1.74
C ASP A 325 30.26 -18.79 1.33
N VAL A 326 30.28 -19.71 0.36
CA VAL A 326 31.48 -20.33 -0.23
C VAL A 326 32.45 -19.30 -0.83
N GLU A 327 31.96 -18.14 -1.25
CA GLU A 327 32.78 -17.00 -1.69
C GLU A 327 33.10 -16.07 -0.51
N PRO A 328 34.37 -15.95 -0.07
CA PRO A 328 34.76 -15.09 1.04
C PRO A 328 34.35 -13.63 0.87
N THR A 329 34.31 -13.13 -0.38
CA THR A 329 33.86 -11.77 -0.73
C THR A 329 32.37 -11.53 -0.42
N VAL A 330 31.55 -12.59 -0.37
CA VAL A 330 30.13 -12.50 0.06
C VAL A 330 30.07 -12.61 1.59
N SER A 331 30.71 -13.62 2.17
CA SER A 331 30.80 -13.87 3.61
C SER A 331 31.22 -12.63 4.41
N GLN A 332 32.40 -12.08 4.13
CA GLN A 332 32.93 -10.92 4.86
C GLN A 332 32.01 -9.70 4.73
N LYS A 333 31.40 -9.51 3.56
CA LYS A 333 30.50 -8.39 3.29
C LYS A 333 29.17 -8.54 4.05
N ALA A 334 28.65 -9.76 4.19
CA ALA A 334 27.47 -10.04 5.01
C ALA A 334 27.74 -9.74 6.48
N MET A 335 28.89 -10.17 7.02
CA MET A 335 29.33 -9.89 8.39
C MET A 335 29.37 -8.39 8.68
N CYS A 336 30.19 -7.62 7.95
CA CYS A 336 30.35 -6.18 8.21
C CYS A 336 29.06 -5.37 8.01
N SER A 337 28.15 -5.86 7.16
CA SER A 337 26.86 -5.20 6.98
C SER A 337 25.86 -5.52 8.11
N LEU A 338 25.97 -6.69 8.76
CA LEU A 338 25.19 -7.04 9.94
C LEU A 338 25.69 -6.29 11.18
N GLU A 339 27.01 -6.09 11.32
CA GLU A 339 27.59 -5.17 12.32
C GLU A 339 26.99 -3.76 12.15
N THR A 340 26.97 -3.24 10.92
CA THR A 340 26.37 -1.93 10.58
C THR A 340 24.86 -1.83 10.89
N LEU A 341 24.13 -2.95 10.94
CA LEU A 341 22.71 -2.99 11.35
C LEU A 341 22.52 -3.18 12.87
N GLY A 342 23.55 -3.59 13.61
CA GLY A 342 23.51 -3.71 15.07
C GLY A 342 23.66 -2.37 15.80
N ASP A 343 24.33 -1.40 15.15
CA ASP A 343 24.61 -0.06 15.68
C ASP A 343 23.52 0.99 15.36
N ALA A 344 22.37 0.60 14.78
CA ALA A 344 21.37 1.49 14.16
C ALA A 344 19.95 1.42 14.75
#